data_AF-A0A712CP92-F1
#
_entry.id   AF-A0A712CP92-F1
#
_cell.length_a   1.000
_cell.length_b   1.000
_cell.length_c   1.000
_cell.angle_alpha   90.00
_cell.angle_beta   90.00
_cell.angle_gamma   90.00
#
_symmetry.space_group_name_H-M   'P 1'
#
loop_
_entity.id
_entity.type
_entity.pdbx_description
1 polymer ?
#
loop_
_entity_poly.entity_id
_entity_poly.type
_entity_poly.pdbx_seq_one_letter_code
_entity_poly.pdbx_strand_id
1 'polypeptide(L)'
;MVRQWIAGAALFALISGYSWAEVAQPSDNILKEQFSKQYHGILKLDSITLKNLDSTGNQATWSAEGDISSREDMYTGVGMAADYYFVEKTWTKDRPVK
;
A
#
# COMPACT_ATOMS: atom_id res chain seq x y z
N MET A 1 -3.86 -57.70 3.21
CA MET A 1 -3.95 -56.64 2.18
C MET A 1 -4.89 -55.50 2.60
N VAL A 2 -4.83 -55.02 3.85
CA VAL A 2 -5.72 -53.94 4.36
C VAL A 2 -4.94 -52.62 4.61
N ARG A 3 -3.62 -52.71 4.69
CA ARG A 3 -2.74 -51.61 5.15
C ARG A 3 -2.40 -50.56 4.09
N GLN A 4 -2.57 -50.88 2.80
CA GLN A 4 -2.20 -50.00 1.68
C GLN A 4 -3.28 -48.97 1.34
N TRP A 5 -4.54 -49.21 1.72
CA TRP A 5 -5.65 -48.29 1.45
C TRP A 5 -5.63 -47.04 2.33
N ILE A 6 -5.07 -47.14 3.54
CA ILE A 6 -4.97 -46.03 4.50
C ILE A 6 -3.96 -44.97 4.02
N ALA A 7 -2.86 -45.42 3.41
CA ALA A 7 -1.85 -44.52 2.86
C ALA A 7 -2.39 -43.71 1.67
N GLY A 8 -3.23 -44.33 0.82
CA GLY A 8 -3.87 -43.64 -0.31
C GLY A 8 -4.88 -42.59 0.14
N ALA A 9 -5.72 -42.89 1.13
CA ALA A 9 -6.70 -41.94 1.66
C ALA A 9 -6.05 -40.72 2.35
N ALA A 10 -4.92 -40.93 3.04
CA ALA A 10 -4.16 -39.84 3.65
C ALA A 10 -3.55 -38.88 2.61
N LEU A 11 -3.12 -39.40 1.46
CA LEU A 11 -2.57 -38.57 0.38
C LEU A 11 -3.65 -37.67 -0.27
N PHE A 12 -4.87 -38.19 -0.45
CA PHE A 12 -5.99 -37.40 -1.00
C PHE A 12 -6.45 -36.29 -0.05
N ALA A 13 -6.38 -36.51 1.27
CA ALA A 13 -6.71 -35.47 2.27
C ALA A 13 -5.67 -34.34 2.35
N LEU A 14 -4.41 -34.59 1.97
CA LEU A 14 -3.37 -33.56 1.94
C LEU A 14 -3.49 -32.65 0.71
N ILE A 15 -4.01 -33.15 -0.41
CA ILE A 15 -4.15 -32.40 -1.67
C ILE A 15 -5.41 -31.52 -1.67
N SER A 16 -6.43 -31.81 -0.86
CA SER A 16 -7.61 -30.94 -0.73
C SER A 16 -7.34 -29.68 0.12
N GLY A 17 -6.14 -29.55 0.70
CA GLY A 17 -5.71 -28.42 1.52
C GLY A 17 -4.98 -27.31 0.76
N TYR A 18 -4.97 -27.31 -0.57
CA TYR A 18 -4.61 -26.10 -1.33
C TYR A 18 -5.73 -25.09 -1.12
N SER A 19 -5.62 -24.37 0.00
CA SER A 19 -6.34 -23.13 0.24
C SER A 19 -6.20 -22.28 -1.01
N TRP A 20 -7.32 -22.10 -1.71
CA TRP A 20 -7.48 -20.99 -2.63
C TRP A 20 -7.36 -19.75 -1.75
N ALA A 21 -6.15 -19.24 -1.60
CA ALA A 21 -5.92 -17.98 -0.94
C ALA A 21 -6.55 -16.93 -1.85
N GLU A 22 -7.82 -16.65 -1.60
CA GLU A 22 -8.53 -15.55 -2.24
C GLU A 22 -7.65 -14.32 -2.12
N VAL A 23 -7.42 -13.64 -3.25
CA VAL A 23 -6.48 -12.52 -3.28
C VAL A 23 -7.07 -11.40 -2.44
N ALA A 24 -6.65 -11.35 -1.18
CA ALA A 24 -7.15 -10.39 -0.20
C ALA A 24 -6.67 -8.98 -0.58
N GLN A 25 -7.62 -8.06 -0.66
CA GLN A 25 -7.31 -6.65 -0.87
C GLN A 25 -6.37 -6.17 0.27
N PRO A 26 -5.27 -5.46 -0.06
CA PRO A 26 -4.41 -4.90 0.97
C PRO A 26 -5.20 -3.91 1.83
N SER A 27 -5.03 -3.97 3.15
CA SER A 27 -5.80 -3.14 4.06
C SER A 27 -5.33 -1.68 4.02
N ASP A 28 -6.28 -0.76 4.14
CA ASP A 28 -6.03 0.69 4.10
C ASP A 28 -4.98 1.12 5.12
N ASN A 29 -5.00 0.56 6.33
CA ASN A 29 -4.04 0.90 7.38
C ASN A 29 -2.61 0.55 6.98
N ILE A 30 -2.39 -0.64 6.39
CA ILE A 30 -1.07 -1.07 5.94
C ILE A 30 -0.59 -0.14 4.82
N LEU A 31 -1.46 0.24 3.88
CA LEU A 31 -1.12 1.16 2.80
C LEU A 31 -0.73 2.54 3.33
N LYS A 32 -1.49 3.07 4.29
CA LYS A 32 -1.20 4.36 4.94
C LYS A 32 0.14 4.32 5.70
N GLU A 33 0.41 3.25 6.43
CA GLU A 33 1.65 3.07 7.16
C GLU A 33 2.86 2.94 6.22
N GLN A 34 2.76 2.09 5.19
CA GLN A 34 3.84 1.89 4.21
C GLN A 34 4.13 3.18 3.43
N PHE A 35 3.09 3.87 2.95
CA PHE A 35 3.22 5.16 2.28
C PHE A 35 3.90 6.19 3.19
N SER A 36 3.39 6.34 4.41
CA SER A 36 3.99 7.27 5.38
C SER A 36 5.45 6.93 5.65
N LYS A 37 5.80 5.65 5.78
CA LYS A 37 7.18 5.20 6.00
C LYS A 37 8.08 5.50 4.80
N GLN A 38 7.59 5.29 3.57
CA GLN A 38 8.31 5.59 2.34
C GLN A 38 8.68 7.08 2.22
N TYR A 39 7.81 7.96 2.71
CA TYR A 39 8.04 9.41 2.73
C TYR A 39 8.56 9.93 4.08
N HIS A 40 9.25 9.08 4.85
CA HIS A 40 9.90 9.45 6.12
C HIS A 40 8.96 10.10 7.15
N GLY A 41 7.67 9.81 7.08
CA GLY A 41 6.64 10.40 7.94
C GLY A 41 6.20 11.81 7.55
N ILE A 42 6.83 12.45 6.55
CA ILE A 42 6.48 13.80 6.12
C ILE A 42 5.12 13.79 5.42
N LEU A 43 4.93 12.87 4.47
CA LEU A 43 3.66 12.70 3.77
C LEU A 43 2.80 11.63 4.43
N LYS A 44 1.49 11.84 4.36
CA LYS A 44 0.48 10.87 4.81
C LYS A 44 -0.58 10.70 3.73
N LEU A 45 -1.10 9.47 3.66
CA LEU A 45 -2.22 9.10 2.81
C LEU A 45 -3.51 9.24 3.63
N ASP A 46 -4.38 10.17 3.26
CA ASP A 46 -5.61 10.46 4.00
C ASP A 46 -6.73 9.50 3.62
N SER A 47 -6.91 9.30 2.31
CA SER A 47 -7.90 8.41 1.72
C SER A 47 -7.23 7.54 0.65
N ILE A 48 -7.72 6.32 0.45
CA ILE A 48 -7.30 5.48 -0.67
C ILE A 48 -8.49 4.61 -1.11
N THR A 49 -8.71 4.58 -2.40
CA THR A 49 -9.68 3.72 -3.07
C THR A 49 -8.89 2.78 -3.97
N LEU A 50 -9.09 1.48 -3.76
CA LEU A 50 -8.49 0.45 -4.59
C LEU A 50 -9.54 -0.10 -5.54
N LYS A 51 -9.23 -0.06 -6.84
CA LYS A 51 -10.02 -0.70 -7.88
C LYS A 51 -9.25 -1.86 -8.48
N ASN A 52 -9.84 -3.05 -8.47
CA ASN A 52 -9.23 -4.21 -9.11
C ASN A 52 -9.15 -3.96 -10.63
N LEU A 53 -7.97 -4.14 -11.22
CA LEU A 53 -7.75 -4.04 -12.66
C LEU A 53 -7.69 -5.42 -13.31
N ASP A 54 -6.98 -6.35 -12.67
CA ASP A 54 -6.86 -7.73 -13.09
C ASP A 54 -6.61 -8.63 -11.88
N SER A 55 -7.09 -9.86 -11.95
CA SER A 55 -6.82 -10.91 -10.98
C SER A 55 -6.50 -12.21 -11.71
N THR A 56 -5.21 -12.55 -11.80
CA THR A 56 -4.73 -13.77 -12.44
C THR A 56 -4.13 -14.69 -11.39
N GLY A 57 -4.88 -15.75 -11.04
CA GLY A 57 -4.48 -16.71 -10.01
C GLY A 57 -4.31 -16.04 -8.64
N ASN A 58 -3.10 -16.12 -8.06
CA ASN A 58 -2.78 -15.54 -6.76
C ASN A 58 -2.27 -14.08 -6.84
N GLN A 59 -2.27 -13.48 -8.04
CA GLN A 59 -1.84 -12.10 -8.24
C GLN A 59 -3.05 -11.25 -8.58
N ALA A 60 -3.15 -10.08 -7.95
CA ALA A 60 -4.09 -9.06 -8.35
C ALA A 60 -3.36 -7.74 -8.54
N THR A 61 -3.71 -7.08 -9.64
CA THR A 61 -3.27 -5.72 -9.94
C THR A 61 -4.38 -4.77 -9.54
N TRP A 62 -4.04 -3.77 -8.72
CA TRP A 62 -4.98 -2.78 -8.22
C TRP A 62 -4.58 -1.39 -8.73
N SER A 63 -5.55 -0.63 -9.20
CA SER A 63 -5.44 0.82 -9.35
C SER A 63 -5.69 1.45 -8.00
N ALA A 64 -4.81 2.37 -7.59
CA ALA A 64 -4.95 3.13 -6.37
C ALA A 64 -5.19 4.61 -6.71
N GLU A 65 -6.27 5.17 -6.17
CA GLU A 65 -6.56 6.59 -6.18
C GLU A 65 -6.71 7.06 -4.74
N GLY A 66 -6.07 8.15 -4.35
CA GLY A 66 -6.09 8.57 -2.94
C GLY A 66 -5.62 10.00 -2.74
N ASP A 67 -6.11 10.60 -1.66
CA ASP A 67 -5.72 11.94 -1.25
C ASP A 67 -4.49 11.88 -0.34
N ILE A 68 -3.57 12.82 -0.57
CA ILE A 68 -2.32 12.93 0.18
C ILE A 68 -2.28 14.31 0.83
N SER A 69 -1.73 14.36 2.05
CA SER A 69 -1.36 15.61 2.69
C SER A 69 -0.01 15.50 3.39
N SER A 70 0.54 16.65 3.77
CA SER A 70 1.77 16.73 4.55
C SER A 70 1.47 16.91 6.04
N ARG A 71 2.28 16.28 6.89
CA ARG A 71 2.26 16.52 8.35
C ARG A 71 2.86 17.85 8.75
N GLU A 72 3.58 18.49 7.84
CA GLU A 72 4.30 19.75 8.05
C GLU A 72 4.06 20.74 6.91
N ASP A 73 4.31 22.03 7.15
CA ASP A 73 4.37 23.00 6.07
C ASP A 73 5.63 22.73 5.24
N MET A 74 5.49 22.59 3.92
CA MET A 74 6.63 22.41 3.02
C MET A 74 6.92 23.69 2.27
N TYR A 75 8.21 23.93 2.05
CA TYR A 75 8.71 25.12 1.40
C TYR A 75 9.67 24.74 0.28
N THR A 76 9.62 25.49 -0.82
CA THR A 76 10.60 25.38 -1.91
C THR A 76 11.49 26.60 -1.93
N GLY A 77 12.75 26.42 -2.30
CA GLY A 77 13.64 27.53 -2.57
C GLY A 77 13.22 28.29 -3.81
N VAL A 78 13.12 29.62 -3.72
CA VAL A 78 12.78 30.49 -4.86
C VAL A 78 13.92 31.43 -5.25
N GLY A 79 14.97 31.52 -4.44
CA GLY A 79 16.16 32.29 -4.78
C GLY A 79 17.02 32.63 -3.58
N MET A 80 18.07 33.41 -3.83
CA MET A 80 18.99 33.89 -2.79
C MET A 80 19.39 35.34 -3.07
N ALA A 81 19.59 36.12 -2.02
CA ALA A 81 20.24 37.43 -2.09
C ALA A 81 21.25 37.56 -0.95
N ALA A 82 22.53 37.62 -1.30
CA ALA A 82 23.64 37.56 -0.34
C ALA A 82 23.46 36.39 0.66
N ASP A 83 23.34 36.68 1.95
CA ASP A 83 23.17 35.70 3.02
C ASP A 83 21.71 35.25 3.24
N TYR A 84 20.75 35.79 2.47
CA TYR A 84 19.34 35.46 2.60
C TYR A 84 18.92 34.39 1.60
N TYR A 85 18.30 33.33 2.12
CA TYR A 85 17.63 32.29 1.33
C TYR A 85 16.12 32.57 1.28
N PHE A 86 15.58 32.72 0.09
CA PHE A 86 14.15 32.93 -0.10
C PHE A 86 13.45 31.61 -0.32
N VAL A 87 12.34 31.44 0.39
CA VAL A 87 11.48 30.27 0.27
C VAL A 87 10.04 30.67 0.06
N GLU A 88 9.32 29.85 -0.68
CA GLU A 88 7.87 29.95 -0.84
C GLU A 88 7.21 28.71 -0.24
N LYS A 89 6.09 28.91 0.47
CA LYS A 89 5.29 27.79 0.99
C LYS A 89 4.60 27.10 -0.18
N THR A 90 4.96 25.84 -0.41
CA THR A 90 4.33 25.03 -1.46
C THR A 90 3.15 24.27 -0.90
N TRP A 91 3.34 23.53 0.21
CA TRP A 91 2.28 22.71 0.80
C TRP A 91 1.96 23.21 2.20
N THR A 92 0.66 23.27 2.52
CA THR A 92 0.19 23.62 3.86
C THR A 92 -0.06 22.35 4.64
N LYS A 93 0.42 22.31 5.88
CA LYS A 93 0.18 21.22 6.82
C LYS A 93 -1.30 20.83 6.86
N ASP A 94 -1.54 19.52 6.84
CA ASP A 94 -2.85 18.87 6.92
C ASP A 94 -3.85 19.31 5.84
N ARG A 95 -3.39 20.00 4.79
CA ARG A 95 -4.22 20.30 3.61
C ARG A 95 -3.93 19.29 2.50
N PRO A 96 -4.97 18.87 1.77
CA PRO A 96 -4.79 18.03 0.59
C PRO A 96 -3.84 18.71 -0.41
N VAL A 97 -2.93 17.90 -0.94
CA VAL A 97 -2.07 18.27 -2.07
C VAL A 97 -2.92 18.16 -3.34
N LYS A 98 -2.92 19.21 -4.16
CA LYS A 98 -3.60 19.24 -5.46
C LYS A 98 -2.64 18.93 -6.59
#